data_AF-A0A382GEE6-F1
#
_entry.id   AF-A0A382GEE6-F1
#
_cell.length_a   1.000
_cell.length_b   1.000
_cell.length_c   1.000
_cell.angle_alpha   90.00
_cell.angle_beta   90.00
_cell.angle_gamma   90.00
#
_symmetry.space_group_name_H-M   'P 1'
#
loop_
_entity.id
_entity.type
_entity.pdbx_description
1 polymer ?
#
loop_
_entity_poly.entity_id
_entity_poly.type
_entity_poly.pdbx_seq_one_letter_code
_entity_poly.pdbx_strand_id
1 'polypeptide(L)'
;LGQYENAWVVSSETCAFDTIGADFVREIKPGELLVFDEQGLSMRSFTGVQPRRICSFEYIYFARPDSEVDGISVHNVRKELGRELCREAPAEADLVIGVPDSGLAAAVGYAEQSGLPYELGMMKNRYVGRTFIQPNQELRRRGVKMKLSVVRKAVEGKRVVLVDDSIVRGITSGRIVSMLKENGASEVHMRVTSPPITHPCLYGIDTARRMELIAAEQSVEEIRDGIGADSLHFITEKGMIKATARQDISSDQGHCLSCFNGNYPTPTT
;
A
#
# COMPACT_ATOMS: atom_id res chain seq x y z
N LEU A 1 14.59 12.19 -12.71
CA LEU A 1 15.06 13.06 -13.83
C LEU A 1 14.98 12.23 -15.10
N GLY A 2 14.32 12.76 -16.12
CA GLY A 2 14.22 12.15 -17.43
C GLY A 2 14.58 13.13 -18.54
N GLN A 3 14.69 12.61 -19.75
CA GLN A 3 14.95 13.37 -20.97
C GLN A 3 13.86 13.09 -22.00
N TYR A 4 13.28 14.14 -22.55
CA TYR A 4 12.29 14.05 -23.62
C TYR A 4 12.74 14.95 -24.76
N GLU A 5 13.14 14.35 -25.88
CA GLU A 5 13.75 15.06 -27.00
C GLU A 5 14.93 15.95 -26.52
N ASN A 6 14.80 17.27 -26.64
CA ASN A 6 15.80 18.25 -26.23
C ASN A 6 15.49 18.91 -24.87
N ALA A 7 14.53 18.36 -24.11
CA ALA A 7 14.10 18.89 -22.83
C ALA A 7 14.40 17.95 -21.66
N TRP A 8 14.68 18.55 -20.50
CA TRP A 8 14.73 17.84 -19.23
C TRP A 8 13.36 17.81 -18.57
N VAL A 9 13.00 16.67 -18.01
CA VAL A 9 11.73 16.49 -17.29
C VAL A 9 11.97 15.96 -15.88
N VAL A 10 11.14 16.40 -14.93
CA VAL A 10 11.17 15.96 -13.54
C VAL A 10 9.78 15.52 -13.14
N SER A 11 9.69 14.38 -12.48
CA SER A 11 8.43 13.78 -12.01
C SER A 11 8.70 13.10 -10.67
N SER A 12 7.66 13.01 -9.82
CA SER A 12 7.70 12.24 -8.58
C SER A 12 7.77 10.72 -8.83
N GLU A 13 7.25 10.27 -9.98
CA GLU A 13 7.16 8.85 -10.34
C GLU A 13 7.56 8.63 -11.81
N THR A 14 8.18 7.48 -12.10
CA THR A 14 8.67 7.15 -13.44
C THR A 14 7.56 6.89 -14.45
N CYS A 15 6.36 6.46 -14.02
CA CYS A 15 5.23 6.20 -14.92
C CYS A 15 4.83 7.44 -15.76
N ALA A 16 5.16 8.65 -15.29
CA ALA A 16 4.95 9.87 -16.06
C ALA A 16 5.86 9.94 -17.28
N PHE A 17 7.09 9.43 -17.17
CA PHE A 17 8.03 9.34 -18.29
C PHE A 17 7.51 8.37 -19.35
N ASP A 18 7.04 7.18 -18.96
CA ASP A 18 6.43 6.22 -19.88
C ASP A 18 5.22 6.80 -20.62
N THR A 19 4.41 7.60 -19.92
CA THR A 19 3.20 8.23 -20.48
C THR A 19 3.54 9.23 -21.59
N ILE A 20 4.62 9.99 -21.43
CA ILE A 20 5.02 11.02 -22.41
C ILE A 20 6.09 10.54 -23.39
N GLY A 21 6.65 9.34 -23.20
CA GLY A 21 7.76 8.80 -23.99
C GLY A 21 9.12 9.42 -23.65
N ALA A 22 9.34 9.82 -22.40
CA ALA A 22 10.63 10.31 -21.92
C ALA A 22 11.52 9.17 -21.44
N ASP A 23 12.82 9.27 -21.67
CA ASP A 23 13.81 8.33 -21.15
C ASP A 23 14.11 8.65 -19.68
N PHE A 24 14.08 7.64 -18.82
CA PHE A 24 14.58 7.78 -17.45
C PHE A 24 16.10 7.94 -17.46
N VAL A 25 16.61 8.97 -16.77
CA VAL A 25 18.05 9.24 -16.67
C VAL A 25 18.58 8.81 -15.31
N ARG A 26 17.99 9.30 -14.22
CA ARG A 26 18.34 8.94 -12.83
C ARG A 26 17.38 9.50 -11.80
N GLU A 27 17.49 8.97 -10.59
CA GLU A 27 16.91 9.56 -9.37
C GLU A 27 17.58 10.89 -8.99
N ILE A 28 16.81 11.77 -8.35
CA ILE A 28 17.35 12.95 -7.67
C ILE A 28 17.81 12.54 -6.27
N LYS A 29 19.05 12.89 -5.91
CA LYS A 29 19.63 12.47 -4.63
C LYS A 29 19.09 13.32 -3.47
N PRO A 30 18.98 12.76 -2.25
CA PRO A 30 18.66 13.56 -1.07
C PRO A 30 19.67 14.70 -0.89
N GLY A 31 19.18 15.95 -0.79
CA GLY A 31 20.04 17.13 -0.68
C GLY A 31 20.54 17.70 -2.02
N GLU A 32 20.09 17.16 -3.15
CA GLU A 32 20.44 17.64 -4.48
C GLU A 32 19.47 18.74 -4.96
N LEU A 33 20.04 19.78 -5.56
CA LEU A 33 19.36 20.87 -6.23
C LEU A 33 19.69 20.80 -7.73
N LEU A 34 18.64 20.74 -8.55
CA LEU A 34 18.73 20.89 -10.00
C LEU A 34 18.37 22.33 -10.35
N VAL A 35 19.20 22.99 -11.16
CA VAL A 35 18.95 24.33 -11.70
C VAL A 35 18.88 24.22 -13.22
N PHE A 36 17.76 24.67 -13.78
CA PHE A 36 17.54 24.75 -15.22
C PHE A 36 17.56 26.22 -15.63
N ASP A 37 18.52 26.60 -16.47
CA ASP A 37 18.68 27.96 -17.00
C ASP A 37 19.03 27.94 -18.50
N GLU A 38 19.33 29.11 -19.06
CA GLU A 38 19.71 29.27 -20.47
C GLU A 38 21.01 28.53 -20.83
N GLN A 39 21.84 28.19 -19.84
CA GLN A 39 23.08 27.41 -20.03
C GLN A 39 22.83 25.89 -19.91
N GLY A 40 21.63 25.47 -19.50
CA GLY A 40 21.19 24.09 -19.43
C GLY A 40 20.95 23.59 -18.00
N LEU A 41 21.25 22.31 -17.75
CA LEU A 41 21.11 21.69 -16.44
C LEU A 41 22.41 21.83 -15.63
N SER A 42 22.33 22.48 -14.47
CA SER A 42 23.39 22.41 -13.45
C SER A 42 22.89 21.73 -12.18
N MET A 43 23.80 21.03 -11.50
CA MET A 43 23.51 20.21 -10.32
C MET A 43 24.36 20.70 -9.15
N ARG A 44 23.75 20.92 -8.00
CA ARG A 44 24.44 21.34 -6.78
C ARG A 44 23.94 20.52 -5.59
N SER A 45 24.79 20.30 -4.60
CA SER A 45 24.36 19.80 -3.29
C SER A 45 24.23 20.99 -2.34
N PHE A 46 23.13 21.07 -1.61
CA PHE A 46 22.95 22.08 -0.56
C PHE A 46 23.15 21.51 0.85
N THR A 47 23.36 20.19 0.96
CA THR A 47 23.72 19.50 2.20
C THR A 47 24.92 18.57 1.97
N GLY A 48 25.51 18.07 3.06
CA GLY A 48 26.36 16.87 2.99
C GLY A 48 25.52 15.64 2.62
N VAL A 49 26.19 14.50 2.33
CA VAL A 49 25.52 13.22 2.05
C VAL A 49 24.60 12.87 3.22
N GLN A 50 23.30 12.75 2.93
CA GLN A 50 22.29 12.34 3.91
C GLN A 50 21.93 10.87 3.72
N PRO A 51 21.64 10.13 4.80
CA PRO A 51 21.10 8.78 4.69
C PRO A 51 19.76 8.83 3.97
N ARG A 52 19.49 7.83 3.12
CA ARG A 52 18.19 7.73 2.45
C ARG A 52 17.14 7.27 3.47
N ARG A 53 15.96 7.87 3.42
CA ARG A 53 14.81 7.59 4.29
C ARG A 53 13.53 7.70 3.47
N ILE A 54 13.41 6.85 2.46
CA ILE A 54 12.26 6.90 1.54
C ILE A 54 10.98 6.49 2.25
N CYS A 55 9.84 7.05 1.88
CA CYS A 55 8.59 6.64 2.47
C CYS A 55 8.25 5.18 2.11
N SER A 56 8.14 4.30 3.10
CA SER A 56 7.74 2.89 2.89
C SER A 56 6.37 2.77 2.21
N PHE A 57 5.50 3.75 2.43
CA PHE A 57 4.16 3.79 1.85
C PHE A 57 4.13 4.03 0.33
N GLU A 58 5.23 4.49 -0.28
CA GLU A 58 5.33 4.51 -1.75
C GLU A 58 5.27 3.10 -2.32
N TYR A 59 6.04 2.18 -1.72
CA TYR A 59 6.03 0.78 -2.11
C TYR A 59 4.74 0.06 -1.72
N ILE A 60 4.20 0.35 -0.52
CA ILE A 60 2.99 -0.32 -0.02
C ILE A 60 1.74 0.10 -0.81
N TYR A 61 1.55 1.41 -1.07
CA TYR A 61 0.24 1.93 -1.49
C TYR A 61 0.29 3.09 -2.51
N PHE A 62 1.09 4.13 -2.28
CA PHE A 62 0.95 5.41 -3.00
C PHE A 62 1.39 5.36 -4.45
N ALA A 63 2.61 4.89 -4.72
CA ALA A 63 3.14 4.86 -6.07
C ALA A 63 2.28 3.96 -6.96
N ARG A 64 2.19 4.31 -8.23
CA ARG A 64 1.52 3.44 -9.19
C ARG A 64 2.33 2.15 -9.40
N PRO A 65 1.66 1.01 -9.63
CA PRO A 65 2.37 -0.25 -9.84
C PRO A 65 3.34 -0.26 -11.03
N ASP A 66 3.09 0.58 -12.05
CA ASP A 66 3.95 0.76 -13.21
C ASP A 66 5.09 1.77 -13.01
N SER A 67 5.29 2.26 -11.79
CA SER A 67 6.45 3.07 -11.43
C SER A 67 7.60 2.22 -10.90
N GLU A 68 8.81 2.75 -11.05
CA GLU A 68 10.01 2.32 -10.36
C GLU A 68 10.44 3.40 -9.39
N VAL A 69 10.92 2.98 -8.23
CA VAL A 69 11.46 3.88 -7.20
C VAL A 69 12.86 3.38 -6.90
N ASP A 70 13.88 4.21 -7.11
CA ASP A 70 15.28 3.79 -6.98
C ASP A 70 15.65 2.58 -7.87
N GLY A 71 15.03 2.47 -9.06
CA GLY A 71 15.18 1.33 -9.97
C GLY A 71 14.51 0.03 -9.47
N ILE A 72 13.68 0.13 -8.43
CA ILE A 72 12.95 -1.00 -7.87
C ILE A 72 11.49 -0.90 -8.32
N SER A 73 11.02 -1.90 -9.07
CA SER A 73 9.64 -1.98 -9.56
C SER A 73 8.63 -2.09 -8.41
N VAL A 74 7.69 -1.14 -8.35
CA VAL A 74 6.62 -1.11 -7.35
C VAL A 74 5.71 -2.34 -7.47
N HIS A 75 5.35 -2.75 -8.69
CA HIS A 75 4.58 -3.98 -8.92
C HIS A 75 5.26 -5.22 -8.33
N ASN A 76 6.55 -5.41 -8.61
CA ASN A 76 7.30 -6.58 -8.13
C ASN A 76 7.42 -6.57 -6.62
N VAL A 77 7.66 -5.40 -6.01
CA VAL A 77 7.70 -5.25 -4.55
C VAL A 77 6.36 -5.66 -3.93
N ARG A 78 5.24 -5.15 -4.44
CA ARG A 78 3.90 -5.50 -3.91
C ARG A 78 3.60 -6.97 -4.03
N LYS A 79 4.01 -7.58 -5.14
CA LYS A 79 3.89 -9.03 -5.33
C LYS A 79 4.75 -9.78 -4.31
N GLU A 80 5.98 -9.35 -4.07
CA GLU A 80 6.85 -9.95 -3.06
C GLU A 80 6.36 -9.75 -1.62
N LEU A 81 5.74 -8.60 -1.31
CA LEU A 81 5.06 -8.38 -0.03
C LEU A 81 4.01 -9.48 0.21
N GLY A 82 3.23 -9.84 -0.80
CA GLY A 82 2.29 -10.95 -0.74
C GLY A 82 2.96 -12.30 -0.46
N ARG A 83 4.12 -12.57 -1.08
CA ARG A 83 4.87 -13.81 -0.84
C ARG A 83 5.44 -13.87 0.58
N GLU A 84 6.09 -12.80 1.04
CA GLU A 84 6.61 -12.72 2.41
C GLU A 84 5.47 -12.85 3.44
N LEU A 85 4.33 -12.22 3.18
CA LEU A 85 3.15 -12.33 4.04
C LEU A 85 2.62 -13.77 4.14
N CYS A 86 2.65 -14.54 3.05
CA CYS A 86 2.33 -15.96 3.07
C CYS A 86 3.39 -16.80 3.81
N ARG A 87 4.67 -16.42 3.74
CA ARG A 87 5.74 -17.11 4.49
C ARG A 87 5.63 -16.86 5.99
N GLU A 88 5.22 -15.65 6.39
CA GLU A 88 5.02 -15.29 7.79
C GLU A 88 3.74 -15.89 8.37
N ALA A 89 2.64 -15.83 7.62
CA ALA A 89 1.32 -16.23 8.09
C ALA A 89 0.50 -16.90 6.97
N PRO A 90 0.77 -18.18 6.64
CA PRO A 90 -0.10 -18.95 5.77
C PRO A 90 -1.50 -19.08 6.40
N ALA A 91 -2.51 -19.39 5.58
CA ALA A 91 -3.86 -19.69 6.06
C ALA A 91 -4.38 -20.94 5.36
N GLU A 92 -5.08 -21.80 6.08
CA GLU A 92 -5.81 -22.92 5.48
C GLU A 92 -7.11 -22.40 4.87
N ALA A 93 -7.05 -22.04 3.60
CA ALA A 93 -8.16 -21.44 2.86
C ALA A 93 -8.37 -22.14 1.52
N ASP A 94 -9.41 -21.72 0.79
CA ASP A 94 -9.76 -22.30 -0.50
C ASP A 94 -9.37 -21.39 -1.67
N LEU A 95 -9.22 -20.08 -1.43
CA LEU A 95 -8.87 -19.09 -2.44
C LEU A 95 -8.29 -17.81 -1.81
N VAL A 96 -7.62 -17.02 -2.65
CA VAL A 96 -7.07 -15.70 -2.30
C VAL A 96 -7.76 -14.63 -3.12
N ILE A 97 -8.13 -13.52 -2.47
CA ILE A 97 -8.65 -12.32 -3.14
C ILE A 97 -7.91 -11.09 -2.63
N GLY A 98 -7.81 -10.07 -3.49
CA GLY A 98 -7.27 -8.76 -3.13
C GLY A 98 -8.37 -7.73 -3.03
N VAL A 99 -8.23 -6.77 -2.11
CA VAL A 99 -9.07 -5.57 -2.08
C VAL A 99 -8.74 -4.69 -3.30
N PRO A 100 -9.70 -4.40 -4.19
CA PRO A 100 -9.40 -3.59 -5.37
C PRO A 100 -9.33 -2.09 -5.03
N ASP A 101 -8.35 -1.34 -5.53
CA ASP A 101 -7.29 -1.76 -6.48
C ASP A 101 -5.94 -2.05 -5.80
N SER A 102 -5.83 -1.78 -4.50
CA SER A 102 -4.55 -1.67 -3.80
C SER A 102 -3.96 -3.00 -3.36
N GLY A 103 -4.78 -3.97 -2.95
CA GLY A 103 -4.33 -5.29 -2.52
C GLY A 103 -4.09 -6.30 -3.66
N LEU A 104 -4.34 -5.92 -4.92
CA LEU A 104 -4.37 -6.88 -6.04
C LEU A 104 -3.01 -7.56 -6.30
N ALA A 105 -1.93 -6.79 -6.44
CA ALA A 105 -0.60 -7.34 -6.74
C ALA A 105 -0.09 -8.25 -5.61
N ALA A 106 -0.33 -7.85 -4.37
CA ALA A 106 0.01 -8.65 -3.20
C ALA A 106 -0.83 -9.93 -3.08
N ALA A 107 -2.12 -9.86 -3.39
CA ALA A 107 -2.97 -11.05 -3.42
C ALA A 107 -2.49 -12.08 -4.45
N VAL A 108 -2.05 -11.63 -5.65
CA VAL A 108 -1.43 -12.50 -6.64
C VAL A 108 -0.15 -13.13 -6.09
N GLY A 109 0.71 -12.35 -5.44
CA GLY A 109 1.93 -12.88 -4.80
C GLY A 109 1.64 -13.91 -3.70
N TYR A 110 0.66 -13.64 -2.84
CA TYR A 110 0.24 -14.57 -1.79
C TYR A 110 -0.33 -15.87 -2.38
N ALA A 111 -1.18 -15.78 -3.41
CA ALA A 111 -1.72 -16.93 -4.14
C ALA A 111 -0.62 -17.80 -4.74
N GLU A 112 0.36 -17.20 -5.43
CA GLU A 112 1.51 -17.92 -6.00
C GLU A 112 2.33 -18.63 -4.93
N GLN A 113 2.56 -17.99 -3.79
CA GLN A 113 3.36 -18.55 -2.70
C GLN A 113 2.61 -19.63 -1.91
N SER A 114 1.29 -19.51 -1.75
CA SER A 114 0.45 -20.49 -1.05
C SER A 114 0.04 -21.67 -1.92
N GLY A 115 0.07 -21.52 -3.25
CA GLY A 115 -0.51 -22.49 -4.19
C GLY A 115 -2.03 -22.43 -4.28
N LEU A 116 -2.68 -21.48 -3.61
CA LEU A 116 -4.13 -21.26 -3.68
C LEU A 116 -4.49 -20.52 -4.97
N PRO A 117 -5.69 -20.76 -5.55
CA PRO A 117 -6.16 -19.99 -6.68
C PRO A 117 -6.41 -18.54 -6.27
N TYR A 118 -5.95 -17.60 -7.10
CA TYR A 118 -6.37 -16.21 -7.04
C TYR A 118 -7.71 -16.06 -7.76
N GLU A 119 -8.69 -15.44 -7.11
CA GLU A 119 -10.02 -15.24 -7.66
C GLU A 119 -10.44 -13.76 -7.64
N LEU A 120 -11.27 -13.39 -8.61
CA LEU A 120 -11.93 -12.08 -8.62
C LEU A 120 -13.15 -12.09 -7.70
N GLY A 121 -12.91 -12.16 -6.38
CA GLY A 121 -13.99 -12.19 -5.37
C GLY A 121 -14.61 -10.83 -5.08
N MET A 122 -13.98 -9.73 -5.52
CA MET A 122 -14.47 -8.37 -5.31
C MET A 122 -14.30 -7.51 -6.56
N MET A 123 -15.24 -6.58 -6.73
CA MET A 123 -15.26 -5.64 -7.84
C MET A 123 -15.43 -4.23 -7.30
N LYS A 124 -14.53 -3.33 -7.71
CA LYS A 124 -14.66 -1.89 -7.52
C LYS A 124 -15.53 -1.29 -8.61
N ASN A 125 -16.54 -0.54 -8.21
CA ASN A 125 -17.39 0.17 -9.16
C ASN A 125 -16.65 1.40 -9.68
N ARG A 126 -16.24 1.33 -10.95
CA ARG A 126 -15.48 2.37 -11.64
C ARG A 126 -16.30 3.64 -11.91
N TYR A 127 -17.62 3.60 -11.74
CA TYR A 127 -18.54 4.69 -12.06
C TYR A 127 -19.00 5.49 -10.83
N VAL A 128 -18.52 5.15 -9.63
CA VAL A 128 -18.86 5.88 -8.41
C VAL A 128 -17.89 7.04 -8.19
N GLY A 129 -18.32 8.26 -8.54
CA GLY A 129 -17.62 9.51 -8.23
C GLY A 129 -17.72 9.94 -6.76
N ARG A 130 -17.19 11.14 -6.43
CA ARG A 130 -17.37 11.75 -5.10
C ARG A 130 -18.87 12.01 -4.89
N THR A 131 -19.50 11.31 -3.95
CA THR A 131 -20.89 11.53 -3.52
C THR A 131 -21.00 12.84 -2.74
N PHE A 132 -20.89 13.98 -3.42
CA PHE A 132 -20.83 15.31 -2.78
C PHE A 132 -22.21 15.91 -2.49
N ILE A 133 -23.29 15.39 -3.09
CA ILE A 133 -24.67 15.85 -2.82
C ILE A 133 -25.60 14.64 -2.72
N GLN A 134 -25.75 14.06 -1.53
CA GLN A 134 -26.79 13.06 -1.24
C GLN A 134 -27.54 13.51 0.02
N PRO A 135 -28.81 13.95 -0.09
CA PRO A 135 -29.54 14.63 1.00
C PRO A 135 -29.89 13.70 2.18
N ASN A 136 -29.87 12.39 2.01
CA ASN A 136 -30.26 11.41 3.04
C ASN A 136 -29.05 10.60 3.55
N GLN A 137 -28.90 10.47 4.88
CA GLN A 137 -27.88 9.61 5.51
C GLN A 137 -28.01 8.13 5.11
N GLU A 138 -29.22 7.64 4.88
CA GLU A 138 -29.49 6.26 4.48
C GLU A 138 -29.01 5.99 3.03
N LEU A 139 -29.24 6.95 2.14
CA LEU A 139 -28.69 6.95 0.77
C LEU A 139 -27.16 7.07 0.76
N ARG A 140 -26.56 7.78 1.73
CA ARG A 140 -25.10 7.78 1.93
C ARG A 140 -24.57 6.40 2.35
N ARG A 141 -25.22 5.71 3.29
CA ARG A 141 -24.84 4.33 3.68
C ARG A 141 -24.95 3.36 2.49
N ARG A 142 -25.99 3.51 1.67
CA ARG A 142 -26.15 2.81 0.38
C ARG A 142 -25.07 3.18 -0.65
N GLY A 143 -24.70 4.46 -0.76
CA GLY A 143 -23.69 4.96 -1.68
C GLY A 143 -22.29 4.38 -1.43
N VAL A 144 -21.96 4.05 -0.19
CA VAL A 144 -20.72 3.32 0.11
C VAL A 144 -20.82 1.82 -0.26
N LYS A 145 -22.01 1.19 -0.22
CA LYS A 145 -22.23 -0.17 -0.76
C LYS A 145 -22.04 -0.18 -2.29
N MET A 146 -22.09 0.98 -2.95
CA MET A 146 -21.86 1.07 -4.39
C MET A 146 -20.37 1.00 -4.76
N LYS A 147 -19.42 1.32 -3.86
CA LYS A 147 -18.00 1.42 -4.23
C LYS A 147 -17.32 0.07 -4.44
N LEU A 148 -17.62 -0.89 -3.58
CA LEU A 148 -17.11 -2.25 -3.65
C LEU A 148 -18.30 -3.21 -3.63
N SER A 149 -18.19 -4.30 -4.38
CA SER A 149 -19.18 -5.37 -4.45
C SER A 149 -18.49 -6.71 -4.39
N VAL A 150 -19.16 -7.72 -3.83
CA VAL A 150 -18.65 -9.09 -3.72
C VAL A 150 -19.19 -9.91 -4.88
N VAL A 151 -18.33 -10.68 -5.53
CA VAL A 151 -18.72 -11.69 -6.52
C VAL A 151 -19.13 -12.93 -5.74
N ARG A 152 -20.40 -12.98 -5.29
CA ARG A 152 -20.93 -14.05 -4.42
C ARG A 152 -20.55 -15.46 -4.89
N LYS A 153 -20.64 -15.74 -6.20
CA LYS A 153 -20.32 -17.06 -6.75
C LYS A 153 -18.85 -17.47 -6.67
N ALA A 154 -17.95 -16.52 -6.47
CA ALA A 154 -16.54 -16.82 -6.21
C ALA A 154 -16.29 -17.19 -4.74
N VAL A 155 -17.08 -16.67 -3.79
CA VAL A 155 -16.77 -16.77 -2.35
C VAL A 155 -17.76 -17.61 -1.53
N GLU A 156 -18.95 -17.90 -2.06
CA GLU A 156 -20.01 -18.64 -1.36
C GLU A 156 -19.54 -20.06 -0.95
N GLY A 157 -19.57 -20.33 0.36
CA GLY A 157 -19.13 -21.57 0.99
C GLY A 157 -17.62 -21.74 1.09
N LYS A 158 -16.82 -20.70 0.82
CA LYS A 158 -15.36 -20.76 0.79
C LYS A 158 -14.70 -20.06 1.98
N ARG A 159 -13.57 -20.60 2.42
CA ARG A 159 -12.60 -19.93 3.30
C ARG A 159 -11.72 -19.04 2.45
N VAL A 160 -11.68 -17.74 2.75
CA VAL A 160 -11.10 -16.71 1.90
C VAL A 160 -9.90 -16.07 2.59
N VAL A 161 -8.75 -16.06 1.92
CA VAL A 161 -7.67 -15.11 2.28
C VAL A 161 -7.96 -13.78 1.61
N LEU A 162 -8.17 -12.74 2.41
CA LEU A 162 -8.37 -11.38 1.96
C LEU A 162 -7.07 -10.58 2.17
N VAL A 163 -6.46 -10.14 1.08
CA VAL A 163 -5.23 -9.35 1.12
C VAL A 163 -5.54 -7.87 0.87
N ASP A 164 -5.05 -7.00 1.74
CA ASP A 164 -5.17 -5.54 1.65
C ASP A 164 -3.83 -4.86 1.95
N ASP A 165 -3.69 -3.60 1.53
CA ASP A 165 -2.42 -2.89 1.68
C ASP A 165 -2.13 -2.50 3.14
N SER A 166 -3.14 -1.99 3.85
CA SER A 166 -2.99 -1.39 5.17
C SER A 166 -4.33 -1.30 5.92
N ILE A 167 -4.25 -1.13 7.25
CA ILE A 167 -5.41 -0.81 8.09
C ILE A 167 -5.10 0.44 8.91
N VAL A 168 -5.81 1.54 8.61
CA VAL A 168 -5.67 2.82 9.33
C VAL A 168 -6.69 2.93 10.47
N ARG A 169 -7.99 2.94 10.13
CA ARG A 169 -9.10 3.12 11.08
C ARG A 169 -9.93 1.85 11.32
N GLY A 170 -9.67 0.76 10.59
CA GLY A 170 -10.44 -0.49 10.67
C GLY A 170 -11.83 -0.49 10.03
N ILE A 171 -12.48 0.68 9.86
CA ILE A 171 -13.87 0.79 9.37
C ILE A 171 -14.06 0.13 7.99
N THR A 172 -13.16 0.40 7.04
CA THR A 172 -13.24 -0.16 5.68
C THR A 172 -13.03 -1.67 5.72
N SER A 173 -11.99 -2.14 6.41
CA SER A 173 -11.67 -3.57 6.51
C SER A 173 -12.79 -4.36 7.17
N GLY A 174 -13.36 -3.87 8.29
CA GLY A 174 -14.50 -4.51 8.95
C GLY A 174 -15.75 -4.58 8.06
N ARG A 175 -15.98 -3.55 7.24
CA ARG A 175 -17.06 -3.56 6.25
C ARG A 175 -16.82 -4.60 5.15
N ILE A 176 -15.59 -4.70 4.65
CA ILE A 176 -15.24 -5.68 3.60
C ILE A 176 -15.42 -7.11 4.14
N VAL A 177 -14.89 -7.40 5.33
CA VAL A 177 -15.06 -8.70 5.98
C VAL A 177 -16.54 -9.03 6.17
N SER A 178 -17.33 -8.08 6.69
CA SER A 178 -18.78 -8.25 6.84
C SER A 178 -19.46 -8.54 5.50
N MET A 179 -19.11 -7.82 4.43
CA MET A 179 -19.69 -8.03 3.10
C MET A 179 -19.36 -9.42 2.54
N LEU A 180 -18.15 -9.94 2.75
CA LEU A 180 -17.76 -11.29 2.33
C LEU A 180 -18.57 -12.35 3.07
N LYS A 181 -18.69 -12.23 4.40
CA LYS A 181 -19.49 -13.15 5.24
C LYS A 181 -20.99 -13.08 4.87
N GLU A 182 -21.55 -11.89 4.67
CA GLU A 182 -22.93 -11.69 4.21
C GLU A 182 -23.19 -12.34 2.82
N ASN A 183 -22.16 -12.48 1.99
CA ASN A 183 -22.24 -13.14 0.68
C ASN A 183 -21.78 -14.60 0.71
N GLY A 184 -21.68 -15.19 1.89
CA GLY A 184 -21.53 -16.63 2.07
C GLY A 184 -20.10 -17.13 2.22
N ALA A 185 -19.09 -16.27 2.35
CA ALA A 185 -17.76 -16.73 2.77
C ALA A 185 -17.86 -17.38 4.16
N SER A 186 -17.32 -18.59 4.32
CA SER A 186 -17.36 -19.34 5.59
C SER A 186 -16.35 -18.79 6.59
N GLU A 187 -15.17 -18.40 6.10
CA GLU A 187 -14.09 -17.79 6.87
C GLU A 187 -13.44 -16.69 6.05
N VAL A 188 -12.91 -15.66 6.73
CA VAL A 188 -12.17 -14.54 6.15
C VAL A 188 -10.88 -14.34 6.95
N HIS A 189 -9.75 -14.70 6.36
CA HIS A 189 -8.42 -14.50 6.90
C HIS A 189 -7.80 -13.24 6.30
N MET A 190 -7.74 -12.17 7.10
CA MET A 190 -7.19 -10.89 6.69
C MET A 190 -5.66 -10.94 6.71
N ARG A 191 -5.04 -10.46 5.63
CA ARG A 191 -3.59 -10.38 5.46
C ARG A 191 -3.23 -8.97 4.98
N VAL A 192 -2.39 -8.28 5.73
CA VAL A 192 -2.09 -6.85 5.51
C VAL A 192 -0.61 -6.67 5.16
N THR A 193 -0.31 -6.01 4.04
CA THR A 193 1.07 -5.83 3.54
C THR A 193 1.81 -4.63 4.11
N SER A 194 1.24 -3.95 5.10
CA SER A 194 1.94 -2.99 5.95
C SER A 194 2.06 -3.55 7.36
N PRO A 195 3.12 -3.19 8.11
CA PRO A 195 3.09 -3.28 9.56
C PRO A 195 1.92 -2.45 10.14
N PRO A 196 1.54 -2.67 11.41
CA PRO A 196 0.51 -1.87 12.07
C PRO A 196 0.89 -0.39 12.09
N ILE A 197 -0.03 0.48 11.67
CA ILE A 197 0.19 1.93 11.62
C ILE A 197 -0.16 2.51 12.99
N THR A 198 0.87 2.80 13.79
CA THR A 198 0.74 3.22 15.19
C THR A 198 1.06 4.70 15.40
N HIS A 199 1.67 5.34 14.40
CA HIS A 199 2.13 6.73 14.46
C HIS A 199 1.69 7.52 13.22
N PRO A 200 1.38 8.83 13.38
CA PRO A 200 1.05 9.69 12.24
C PRO A 200 2.28 9.93 11.35
N CYS A 201 2.05 10.16 10.06
CA CYS A 201 3.06 10.65 9.15
C CYS A 201 3.20 12.17 9.30
N LEU A 202 4.44 12.67 9.33
CA LEU A 202 4.76 14.10 9.35
C LEU A 202 5.33 14.60 8.00
N TYR A 203 5.30 13.74 6.97
CA TYR A 203 6.00 13.95 5.70
C TYR A 203 5.06 14.05 4.49
N GLY A 204 3.78 14.40 4.70
CA GLY A 204 2.85 14.73 3.63
C GLY A 204 1.81 13.65 3.27
N ILE A 205 1.88 12.46 3.88
CA ILE A 205 0.76 11.51 3.83
C ILE A 205 -0.29 12.00 4.83
N ASP A 206 -1.52 12.19 4.37
CA ASP A 206 -2.69 12.49 5.20
C ASP A 206 -3.09 11.26 6.03
N THR A 207 -2.25 10.92 7.02
CA THR A 207 -2.58 9.93 8.03
C THR A 207 -3.55 10.55 9.03
N ALA A 208 -4.53 9.75 9.46
CA ALA A 208 -5.43 10.12 10.53
C ALA A 208 -4.67 10.54 11.80
N ARG A 209 -5.31 11.30 12.70
CA ARG A 209 -4.69 11.66 13.99
C ARG A 209 -4.32 10.38 14.73
N ARG A 210 -3.29 10.39 15.59
CA ARG A 210 -2.84 9.19 16.31
C ARG A 210 -3.99 8.45 17.00
N MET A 211 -4.89 9.17 17.67
CA MET A 211 -6.08 8.62 18.34
C MET A 211 -7.12 7.97 17.40
N GLU A 212 -7.04 8.25 16.10
CA GLU A 212 -7.89 7.65 15.07
C GLU A 212 -7.22 6.43 14.41
N LEU A 213 -5.94 6.17 14.69
CA LEU A 213 -5.23 4.99 14.21
C LEU A 213 -5.59 3.80 15.10
N ILE A 214 -6.27 2.81 14.53
CA ILE A 214 -6.78 1.68 15.31
C ILE A 214 -5.64 0.92 16.00
N ALA A 215 -4.49 0.76 15.32
CA ALA A 215 -3.33 0.07 15.86
C ALA A 215 -2.52 0.89 16.88
N ALA A 216 -2.78 2.19 17.04
CA ALA A 216 -2.18 2.98 18.11
C ALA A 216 -2.81 2.70 19.48
N GLU A 217 -4.06 2.21 19.48
CA GLU A 217 -4.89 2.04 20.68
C GLU A 217 -5.31 0.57 20.92
N GLN A 218 -5.22 -0.29 19.90
CA GLN A 218 -5.66 -1.68 19.96
C GLN A 218 -4.54 -2.64 19.54
N SER A 219 -4.48 -3.78 20.22
CA SER A 219 -3.69 -4.93 19.82
C SER A 219 -4.21 -5.57 18.53
N VAL A 220 -3.38 -6.38 17.87
CA VAL A 220 -3.77 -7.10 16.63
C VAL A 220 -5.02 -7.97 16.86
N GLU A 221 -5.14 -8.58 18.05
CA GLU A 221 -6.29 -9.42 18.39
C GLU A 221 -7.58 -8.60 18.55
N GLU A 222 -7.51 -7.45 19.22
CA GLU A 222 -8.64 -6.53 19.32
C GLU A 222 -9.07 -5.99 17.96
N ILE A 223 -8.10 -5.70 17.07
CA ILE A 223 -8.40 -5.30 15.68
C ILE A 223 -9.08 -6.44 14.93
N ARG A 224 -8.59 -7.69 15.06
CA ARG A 224 -9.17 -8.88 14.43
C ARG A 224 -10.64 -9.01 14.81
N ASP A 225 -10.94 -8.93 16.10
CA ASP A 225 -12.30 -8.99 16.63
C ASP A 225 -13.14 -7.81 16.14
N GLY A 226 -12.59 -6.59 16.19
CA GLY A 226 -13.27 -5.37 15.76
C GLY A 226 -13.65 -5.35 14.28
N ILE A 227 -12.84 -5.97 13.41
CA ILE A 227 -13.16 -6.12 11.98
C ILE A 227 -13.95 -7.39 11.67
N GLY A 228 -14.10 -8.31 12.64
CA GLY A 228 -14.84 -9.58 12.49
C GLY A 228 -14.14 -10.64 11.64
N ALA A 229 -12.81 -10.56 11.50
CA ALA A 229 -12.03 -11.53 10.72
C ALA A 229 -11.74 -12.80 11.55
N ASP A 230 -11.62 -13.93 10.86
CA ASP A 230 -11.32 -15.23 11.49
C ASP A 230 -9.84 -15.34 11.86
N SER A 231 -8.96 -14.71 11.06
CA SER A 231 -7.58 -14.43 11.46
C SER A 231 -7.10 -13.10 10.88
N LEU A 232 -6.14 -12.45 11.52
CA LEU A 232 -5.52 -11.21 11.06
C LEU A 232 -4.00 -11.32 11.23
N HIS A 233 -3.25 -11.00 10.18
CA HIS A 233 -1.80 -10.84 10.28
C HIS A 233 -1.36 -9.60 9.48
N PHE A 234 -0.53 -8.78 10.11
CA PHE A 234 0.20 -7.69 9.47
C PHE A 234 1.62 -8.16 9.17
N ILE A 235 2.14 -7.89 7.97
CA ILE A 235 3.53 -8.19 7.66
C ILE A 235 4.46 -7.51 8.68
N THR A 236 5.56 -8.17 9.04
CA THR A 236 6.57 -7.53 9.90
C THR A 236 7.33 -6.42 9.17
N GLU A 237 7.92 -5.47 9.90
CA GLU A 237 8.84 -4.47 9.31
C GLU A 237 9.97 -5.16 8.52
N LYS A 238 10.50 -6.27 9.06
CA LYS A 238 11.53 -7.07 8.40
C LYS A 238 11.05 -7.69 7.10
N GLY A 239 9.85 -8.29 7.09
CA GLY A 239 9.23 -8.85 5.89
C GLY A 239 8.98 -7.78 4.83
N MET A 240 8.47 -6.62 5.25
CA MET A 240 8.23 -5.47 4.36
C MET A 240 9.53 -4.97 3.72
N ILE A 241 10.57 -4.74 4.51
CA ILE A 241 11.88 -4.30 4.01
C ILE A 241 12.47 -5.34 3.06
N LYS A 242 12.43 -6.62 3.44
CA LYS A 242 12.94 -7.74 2.64
C LYS A 242 12.29 -7.81 1.25
N ALA A 243 10.99 -7.54 1.15
CA ALA A 243 10.26 -7.54 -0.12
C ALA A 243 10.77 -6.49 -1.12
N THR A 244 11.45 -5.44 -0.63
CA THR A 244 12.01 -4.39 -1.50
C THR A 244 13.35 -4.78 -2.11
N ALA A 245 14.00 -5.83 -1.59
CA ALA A 245 15.35 -6.28 -1.96
C ALA A 245 16.40 -5.15 -1.96
N ARG A 246 16.12 -4.06 -1.24
CA ARG A 246 16.95 -2.87 -1.24
C ARG A 246 18.25 -3.12 -0.51
N GLN A 247 19.36 -2.69 -1.09
CA GLN A 247 20.67 -2.80 -0.47
C GLN A 247 21.12 -1.42 0.01
N ASP A 248 21.06 -1.21 1.31
CA ASP A 248 21.58 -0.02 1.98
C ASP A 248 22.26 -0.47 3.29
N ILE A 249 23.24 0.31 3.75
CA ILE A 249 24.07 -0.02 4.92
C ILE A 249 23.27 0.14 6.23
N SER A 250 22.23 0.97 6.21
CA SER A 250 21.37 1.20 7.35
C SER A 250 20.50 -0.02 7.68
N SER A 251 20.18 -0.19 8.96
CA SER A 251 19.33 -1.29 9.44
C SER A 251 17.91 -1.27 8.88
N ASP A 252 17.42 -0.10 8.50
CA ASP A 252 16.12 0.11 7.84
C ASP A 252 16.20 0.04 6.30
N GLN A 253 17.38 -0.33 5.75
CA GLN A 253 17.67 -0.36 4.33
C GLN A 253 17.25 0.91 3.58
N GLY A 254 17.34 2.07 4.23
CA GLY A 254 16.99 3.36 3.65
C GLY A 254 15.49 3.66 3.60
N HIS A 255 14.66 2.91 4.34
CA HIS A 255 13.22 3.15 4.50
C HIS A 255 12.92 4.03 5.71
N CYS A 256 11.90 4.87 5.57
CA CYS A 256 11.24 5.55 6.67
C CYS A 256 10.15 4.64 7.25
N LEU A 257 10.32 4.25 8.50
CA LEU A 257 9.43 3.34 9.24
C LEU A 257 8.63 4.08 10.32
N SER A 258 8.67 5.41 10.32
CA SER A 258 8.15 6.23 11.43
C SER A 258 6.67 5.98 11.73
N CYS A 259 5.87 5.64 10.70
CA CYS A 259 4.45 5.32 10.85
C CYS A 259 4.21 4.03 11.66
N PHE A 260 5.20 3.12 11.70
CA PHE A 260 5.11 1.81 12.32
C PHE A 260 5.77 1.77 13.70
N ASN A 261 6.94 2.42 13.85
CA ASN A 261 7.75 2.36 15.05
C ASN A 261 8.01 3.70 15.75
N GLY A 262 7.51 4.81 15.21
CA GLY A 262 7.67 6.14 15.79
C GLY A 262 9.08 6.73 15.68
N ASN A 263 10.01 6.04 15.02
CA ASN A 263 11.36 6.55 14.78
C ASN A 263 11.37 7.47 13.55
N TYR A 264 11.14 8.76 13.78
CA TYR A 264 11.10 9.77 12.73
C TYR A 264 12.51 10.10 12.22
N PRO A 265 12.73 10.13 10.89
CA PRO A 265 14.04 10.47 10.32
C PRO A 265 14.41 11.96 10.45
N THR A 266 13.55 12.80 11.01
CA THR A 266 13.79 14.23 11.24
C THR A 266 13.37 14.62 12.65
N PRO A 267 13.91 15.73 13.22
CA PRO A 267 13.42 16.26 14.49
C PRO A 267 11.91 16.53 14.46
N THR A 268 11.20 16.10 15.50
CA THR A 268 9.75 16.27 15.69
C THR A 268 9.51 17.18 16.88
N THR A 269 9.84 18.46 16.72
CA THR A 269 9.54 19.51 17.70
C THR A 269 8.14 20.06 17.51
#